data_AF-A0ABD2PD44-F1
#
_entry.id   AF-A0ABD2PD44-F1
#
_cell.length_a   1.000
_cell.length_b   1.000
_cell.length_c   1.000
_cell.angle_alpha   90.00
_cell.angle_beta   90.00
_cell.angle_gamma   90.00
#
_symmetry.space_group_name_H-M   'P 1'
#
loop_
_entity.id
_entity.type
_entity.pdbx_description
1 polymer ?
#
loop_
_entity_poly.entity_id
_entity_poly.type
_entity_poly.pdbx_seq_one_letter_code
_entity_poly.pdbx_strand_id
1 'polypeptide(L)'
;MARSDTLCTQSLLEAGDRPLDRSLSEPGDVKTQFATREGTYRLMTLSEYSRPNRVGYQPQGQTPPQVRVSLTTLPDQGERICFNHGRELYVYIYKGIKKAADLSKPLEKKIYKGTNPTCHDFNTYSASNESLSLVIGFSTGQIQLIDPFKKEVNKLFNEERLIDKSRVTCLRWVPGNKSLFLSAHTSGQLYLYNEELPCGSTVPHYQPFKAGEGFTISTCKTKSTRNPLFRWLLGTGAAINELSFSPDGGKLAVVSQDGLLRVFQYDSMDLLGTARSYFGGLLCVAWSNDNRLIAVGGEDDLVTVFSMEEKRVIARAQGHRSWVAAVAFDWYLETEACYRFGSVGHDTQICLWELPEEALTPPRPRAAKKRVDPLQLVGTPACPRLDECPTLEALVCKKVAHERLTSLMFRPDCIITACQDGYVYTWARPPS
;
A
#
# COMPACT_ATOMS: atom_id res chain seq x y z
N MET A 1 34.58 17.40 7.18
CA MET A 1 34.63 16.99 5.75
C MET A 1 35.65 15.87 5.49
N ALA A 2 35.67 14.79 6.30
CA ALA A 2 36.46 13.56 6.01
C ALA A 2 36.18 12.42 7.03
N ARG A 3 34.92 12.18 7.44
CA ARG A 3 34.59 11.10 8.40
C ARG A 3 33.26 10.36 8.14
N SER A 4 32.53 10.68 7.07
CA SER A 4 31.23 10.04 6.74
C SER A 4 31.34 8.78 5.89
N ASP A 5 32.45 8.60 5.16
CA ASP A 5 32.47 7.67 4.02
C ASP A 5 32.96 6.25 4.35
N THR A 6 33.36 5.99 5.59
CA THR A 6 34.07 4.74 5.94
C THR A 6 33.23 3.69 6.69
N LEU A 7 31.95 3.93 6.97
CA LEU A 7 31.16 3.04 7.85
C LEU A 7 29.91 2.41 7.22
N CYS A 8 29.49 2.82 6.03
CA CYS A 8 28.43 2.11 5.29
C CYS A 8 28.93 0.75 4.76
N THR A 9 30.24 0.61 4.55
CA THR A 9 30.89 -0.59 4.03
C THR A 9 31.04 -1.72 5.07
N GLN A 10 30.89 -1.45 6.37
CA GLN A 10 31.05 -2.49 7.40
C GLN A 10 29.87 -3.46 7.52
N SER A 11 28.66 -3.06 7.12
CA SER A 11 27.47 -3.93 7.22
C SER A 11 27.35 -4.98 6.09
N LEU A 12 28.13 -4.85 5.01
CA LEU A 12 28.12 -5.79 3.89
C LEU A 12 29.24 -6.85 3.94
N LEU A 13 30.26 -6.68 4.79
CA LEU A 13 31.49 -7.49 4.77
C LEU A 13 31.67 -8.47 5.95
N GLU A 14 30.80 -8.49 6.96
CA GLU A 14 30.81 -9.52 8.02
C GLU A 14 29.84 -10.69 7.76
N ALA A 15 29.65 -11.06 6.49
CA ALA A 15 28.79 -12.17 6.05
C ALA A 15 29.45 -13.56 6.21
N GLY A 16 30.14 -13.81 7.32
CA GLY A 16 30.83 -15.07 7.61
C GLY A 16 30.51 -15.59 9.01
N ASP A 17 29.75 -16.69 9.05
CA ASP A 17 29.51 -17.56 10.21
C ASP A 17 29.08 -16.89 11.52
N ARG A 18 27.76 -16.64 11.64
CA ARG A 18 27.07 -16.81 12.93
C ARG A 18 25.92 -17.79 12.76
N PRO A 19 25.85 -18.87 13.56
CA PRO A 19 24.80 -19.85 13.42
C PRO A 19 23.44 -19.20 13.69
N LEU A 20 22.46 -19.56 12.85
CA LEU A 20 21.04 -19.23 12.98
C LEU A 20 20.54 -19.75 14.34
N ASP A 21 20.63 -18.93 15.39
CA ASP A 21 19.91 -19.21 16.62
C ASP A 21 18.43 -18.97 16.38
N ARG A 22 17.74 -20.03 15.91
CA ARG A 22 16.29 -20.15 15.94
C ARG A 22 15.85 -20.43 17.37
N SER A 23 16.09 -19.49 18.27
CA SER A 23 15.39 -19.50 19.55
C SER A 23 13.95 -19.07 19.30
N LEU A 24 13.01 -19.94 19.68
CA LEU A 24 11.59 -19.63 19.83
C LEU A 24 11.47 -18.49 20.84
N SER A 25 11.58 -17.25 20.36
CA SER A 25 11.37 -16.07 21.19
C SER A 25 9.94 -16.12 21.70
N GLU A 26 9.77 -16.13 23.02
CA GLU A 26 8.51 -15.91 23.72
C GLU A 26 7.68 -14.81 23.04
N PRO A 27 6.34 -14.82 23.11
CA PRO A 27 5.50 -13.76 22.56
C PRO A 27 5.88 -12.43 23.22
N GLY A 28 6.84 -11.73 22.63
CA GLY A 28 7.45 -10.56 23.24
C GLY A 28 6.42 -9.48 23.48
N ASP A 29 6.62 -8.74 24.55
CA ASP A 29 5.80 -7.57 24.88
C ASP A 29 5.78 -6.59 23.71
N VAL A 30 4.59 -6.01 23.48
CA VAL A 30 4.40 -4.91 22.52
C VAL A 30 5.33 -3.76 22.91
N LYS A 31 6.22 -3.40 21.98
CA LYS A 31 7.18 -2.32 22.21
C LYS A 31 6.50 -0.98 22.00
N THR A 32 6.82 -0.02 22.86
CA THR A 32 6.30 1.36 22.80
C THR A 32 7.34 2.35 22.29
N GLN A 33 8.55 1.88 21.98
CA GLN A 33 9.61 2.67 21.38
C GLN A 33 10.61 1.76 20.66
N PHE A 34 11.33 2.32 19.69
CA PHE A 34 12.47 1.69 19.03
C PHE A 34 13.46 2.76 18.60
N ALA A 35 14.74 2.38 18.47
CA ALA A 35 15.81 3.30 18.13
C ALA A 35 16.40 2.96 16.77
N THR A 36 16.80 3.99 16.05
CA THR A 36 17.58 3.97 14.82
C THR A 36 18.72 4.99 14.96
N ARG A 37 19.50 5.18 13.88
CA ARG A 37 20.63 6.12 13.88
C ARG A 37 20.20 7.56 14.15
N GLU A 38 19.04 7.97 13.65
CA GLU A 38 18.49 9.31 13.87
C GLU A 38 17.93 9.52 15.29
N GLY A 39 17.77 8.47 16.09
CA GLY A 39 17.36 8.55 17.50
C GLY A 39 16.24 7.57 17.87
N THR A 40 15.49 7.90 18.92
CA THR A 40 14.41 7.03 19.45
C THR A 40 13.03 7.49 18.98
N TYR A 41 12.33 6.61 18.29
CA TYR A 41 10.91 6.73 17.98
C TYR A 41 10.08 6.30 19.17
N ARG A 42 9.03 7.06 19.51
CA ARG A 42 8.19 6.79 20.68
C ARG A 42 6.71 6.74 20.31
N LEU A 43 6.01 5.74 20.82
CA LEU A 43 4.56 5.64 20.72
C LEU A 43 3.89 6.75 21.53
N MET A 44 3.07 7.53 20.85
CA MET A 44 2.31 8.64 21.44
C MET A 44 0.91 8.15 21.83
N THR A 45 0.78 7.62 23.05
CA THR A 45 -0.48 7.01 23.54
C THR A 45 -1.66 8.00 23.61
N LEU A 46 -1.38 9.30 23.75
CA LEU A 46 -2.41 10.36 23.73
C LEU A 46 -2.80 10.81 22.31
N SER A 47 -2.07 10.35 21.29
CA SER A 47 -2.30 10.68 19.86
C SER A 47 -3.01 9.55 19.11
N GLU A 48 -3.42 8.50 19.82
CA GLU A 48 -4.12 7.35 19.24
C GLU A 48 -5.52 7.71 18.72
N TYR A 49 -5.85 7.18 17.54
CA TYR A 49 -7.20 7.23 16.98
C TYR A 49 -7.81 5.84 16.98
N SER A 50 -9.07 5.76 17.41
CA SER A 50 -9.85 4.52 17.42
C SER A 50 -11.33 4.87 17.37
N ARG A 51 -12.19 3.87 17.30
CA ARG A 51 -13.61 4.09 17.60
C ARG A 51 -13.81 4.59 19.05
N PRO A 52 -14.86 5.38 19.33
CA PRO A 52 -14.98 6.13 20.59
C PRO A 52 -15.09 5.26 21.84
N ASN A 53 -15.73 4.09 21.73
CA ASN A 53 -15.89 3.15 22.84
C ASN A 53 -14.65 2.27 23.08
N ARG A 54 -13.62 2.35 22.22
CA ARG A 54 -12.35 1.61 22.35
C ARG A 54 -12.50 0.09 22.51
N VAL A 55 -13.59 -0.47 21.98
CA VAL A 55 -13.80 -1.93 21.97
C VAL A 55 -13.27 -2.48 20.64
N GLY A 56 -12.34 -3.42 20.70
CA GLY A 56 -11.81 -4.12 19.52
C GLY A 56 -12.90 -4.83 18.69
N TYR A 57 -12.51 -5.36 17.54
CA TYR A 57 -13.49 -6.02 16.67
C TYR A 57 -13.93 -7.36 17.27
N GLN A 58 -15.23 -7.52 17.54
CA GLN A 58 -15.77 -8.82 17.96
C GLN A 58 -16.14 -9.67 16.74
N PRO A 59 -15.51 -10.83 16.52
CA PRO A 59 -15.76 -11.66 15.36
C PRO A 59 -17.18 -12.26 15.39
N GLN A 60 -18.04 -11.82 14.46
CA GLN A 60 -19.38 -12.38 14.24
C GLN A 60 -19.38 -13.47 13.14
N GLY A 61 -18.41 -14.39 13.18
CA GLY A 61 -18.33 -15.52 12.23
C GLY A 61 -17.90 -15.18 10.79
N GLN A 62 -17.61 -13.92 10.48
CA GLN A 62 -16.97 -13.48 9.22
C GLN A 62 -15.61 -12.84 9.53
N THR A 63 -14.64 -13.04 8.64
CA THR A 63 -13.35 -12.34 8.73
C THR A 63 -13.60 -10.84 8.62
N PRO A 64 -13.15 -10.01 9.59
CA PRO A 64 -13.34 -8.57 9.51
C PRO A 64 -12.69 -7.99 8.24
N PRO A 65 -13.28 -6.94 7.64
CA PRO A 65 -12.58 -6.16 6.64
C PRO A 65 -11.28 -5.61 7.25
N GLN A 66 -10.22 -5.56 6.44
CA GLN A 66 -8.96 -4.94 6.85
C GLN A 66 -9.21 -3.47 7.23
N VAL A 67 -8.66 -3.06 8.37
CA VAL A 67 -8.64 -1.65 8.77
C VAL A 67 -7.68 -0.93 7.83
N ARG A 68 -8.17 0.09 7.13
CA ARG A 68 -7.40 0.95 6.24
C ARG A 68 -7.42 2.37 6.80
N VAL A 69 -6.35 3.10 6.53
CA VAL A 69 -6.18 4.49 6.96
C VAL A 69 -5.81 5.32 5.74
N SER A 70 -6.47 6.47 5.59
CA SER A 70 -6.17 7.45 4.56
C SER A 70 -6.00 8.81 5.21
N LEU A 71 -4.97 9.56 4.82
CA LEU A 71 -4.77 10.94 5.25
C LEU A 71 -4.78 11.88 4.07
N THR A 72 -5.11 13.13 4.37
CA THR A 72 -4.95 14.25 3.46
C THR A 72 -4.58 15.50 4.25
N THR A 73 -3.84 16.40 3.63
CA THR A 73 -3.49 17.70 4.21
C THR A 73 -4.30 18.77 3.48
N LEU A 74 -5.07 19.55 4.24
CA LEU A 74 -5.83 20.69 3.70
C LEU A 74 -5.00 21.97 3.81
N PRO A 75 -5.13 22.90 2.86
CA PRO A 75 -4.51 24.23 2.96
C PRO A 75 -4.99 24.94 4.24
N ASP A 76 -4.11 25.42 5.11
CA ASP A 76 -4.44 26.22 6.31
C ASP A 76 -5.30 25.56 7.41
N GLN A 77 -5.90 24.39 7.18
CA GLN A 77 -6.73 23.67 8.16
C GLN A 77 -6.11 22.37 8.70
N GLY A 78 -4.86 22.10 8.32
CA GLY A 78 -4.11 20.93 8.77
C GLY A 78 -4.65 19.62 8.20
N GLU A 79 -4.40 18.52 8.91
CA GLU A 79 -4.61 17.19 8.37
C GLU A 79 -5.99 16.60 8.70
N ARG A 80 -6.46 15.71 7.83
CA ARG A 80 -7.64 14.87 8.04
C ARG A 80 -7.23 13.42 7.97
N ILE A 81 -7.81 12.61 8.86
CA ILE A 81 -7.63 11.16 8.87
C ILE A 81 -8.97 10.48 8.69
N CYS A 82 -9.01 9.47 7.83
CA CYS A 82 -10.14 8.58 7.62
C CYS A 82 -9.74 7.15 7.89
N PHE A 83 -10.52 6.42 8.69
CA PHE A 83 -10.33 5.00 8.91
C PHE A 83 -11.66 4.25 9.04
N ASN A 84 -11.67 2.99 8.61
CA ASN A 84 -12.80 2.09 8.74
C ASN A 84 -12.57 1.08 9.87
N HIS A 85 -13.66 0.66 10.51
CA HIS A 85 -13.66 -0.43 11.48
C HIS A 85 -14.97 -1.23 11.35
N GLY A 86 -14.90 -2.43 10.78
CA GLY A 86 -16.08 -3.23 10.50
C GLY A 86 -17.04 -2.51 9.55
N ARG A 87 -18.22 -2.14 10.07
CA ARG A 87 -19.27 -1.41 9.35
C ARG A 87 -19.24 0.11 9.55
N GLU A 88 -18.33 0.59 10.38
CA GLU A 88 -18.21 2.01 10.72
C GLU A 88 -17.06 2.65 9.92
N LEU A 89 -17.25 3.90 9.52
CA LEU A 89 -16.20 4.74 8.92
C LEU A 89 -16.19 6.10 9.63
N TYR A 90 -14.99 6.57 9.94
CA TYR A 90 -14.77 7.78 10.71
C TYR A 90 -13.84 8.74 9.99
N VAL A 91 -14.15 10.03 10.05
CA VAL A 91 -13.27 11.12 9.61
C VAL A 91 -13.03 12.07 10.77
N TYR A 92 -11.76 12.37 11.06
CA TYR A 92 -11.35 13.29 12.13
C TYR A 92 -10.31 14.31 11.63
N ILE A 93 -10.13 15.38 12.42
CA ILE A 93 -8.92 16.20 12.35
C ILE A 93 -7.77 15.38 12.91
N TYR A 94 -6.70 15.22 12.13
CA TYR A 94 -5.46 14.57 12.60
C TYR A 94 -4.54 15.61 13.22
N LYS A 95 -4.06 15.33 14.45
CA LYS A 95 -3.27 16.28 15.26
C LYS A 95 -1.79 15.90 15.38
N GLY A 96 -1.31 14.95 14.56
CA GLY A 96 0.08 14.49 14.60
C GLY A 96 0.46 13.94 15.98
N ILE A 97 1.63 14.33 16.47
CA ILE A 97 2.15 13.95 17.79
C ILE A 97 1.46 14.65 18.99
N LYS A 98 0.51 15.56 18.75
CA LYS A 98 -0.27 16.22 19.81
C LYS A 98 -1.40 15.30 20.27
N LYS A 99 -2.04 15.63 21.41
CA LYS A 99 -3.23 14.91 21.87
C LYS A 99 -4.27 14.83 20.75
N ALA A 100 -4.77 13.62 20.49
CA ALA A 100 -5.75 13.33 19.45
C ALA A 100 -7.00 14.22 19.57
N ALA A 101 -7.72 14.36 18.46
CA ALA A 101 -9.03 14.99 18.48
C ALA A 101 -9.99 14.24 19.43
N ASP A 102 -11.03 14.93 19.90
CA ASP A 102 -12.07 14.31 20.72
C ASP A 102 -12.77 13.21 19.90
N LEU A 103 -12.49 11.94 20.24
CA LEU A 103 -13.00 10.79 19.51
C LEU A 103 -14.53 10.73 19.56
N SER A 104 -15.19 11.36 20.55
CA SER A 104 -16.66 11.42 20.60
C SER A 104 -17.27 12.36 19.55
N LYS A 105 -16.47 13.22 18.90
CA LYS A 105 -16.90 14.24 17.95
C LYS A 105 -16.17 14.11 16.60
N PRO A 106 -16.43 13.03 15.83
CA PRO A 106 -15.93 12.92 14.46
C PRO A 106 -16.48 14.06 13.59
N LEU A 107 -15.70 14.46 12.58
CA LEU A 107 -16.19 15.33 11.51
C LEU A 107 -17.32 14.63 10.74
N GLU A 108 -17.10 13.36 10.42
CA GLU A 108 -18.09 12.49 9.79
C GLU A 108 -18.02 11.08 10.40
N LYS A 109 -19.20 10.50 10.67
CA LYS A 109 -19.36 9.10 11.04
C LYS A 109 -20.41 8.45 10.15
N LYS A 110 -20.04 7.38 9.45
CA LYS A 110 -20.97 6.55 8.67
C LYS A 110 -21.08 5.16 9.28
N ILE A 111 -22.28 4.58 9.21
CA ILE A 111 -22.56 3.19 9.58
C ILE A 111 -23.26 2.52 8.41
N TYR A 112 -22.67 1.45 7.89
CA TYR A 112 -23.16 0.75 6.72
C TYR A 112 -23.92 -0.51 7.12
N LYS A 113 -25.19 -0.60 6.71
CA LYS A 113 -26.02 -1.79 6.88
C LYS A 113 -25.89 -2.66 5.62
N GLY A 114 -25.47 -3.91 5.78
CA GLY A 114 -25.44 -4.90 4.68
C GLY A 114 -24.16 -4.93 3.86
N THR A 115 -23.23 -3.99 4.04
CA THR A 115 -21.90 -4.04 3.41
C THR A 115 -20.84 -3.41 4.30
N ASN A 116 -19.57 -3.72 4.05
CA ASN A 116 -18.44 -3.21 4.82
C ASN A 116 -17.53 -2.34 3.94
N PRO A 117 -17.08 -1.17 4.42
CA PRO A 117 -15.97 -0.45 3.81
C PRO A 117 -14.70 -1.31 3.78
N THR A 118 -14.00 -1.29 2.66
CA THR A 118 -12.83 -2.14 2.40
C THR A 118 -11.57 -1.34 2.07
N CYS A 119 -11.73 -0.17 1.46
CA CYS A 119 -10.69 0.78 1.15
C CYS A 119 -11.33 2.15 0.87
N HIS A 120 -10.54 3.21 0.96
CA HIS A 120 -11.01 4.58 0.77
C HIS A 120 -9.84 5.49 0.41
N ASP A 121 -10.13 6.58 -0.29
CA ASP A 121 -9.10 7.51 -0.74
C ASP A 121 -9.62 8.95 -0.86
N PHE A 122 -8.81 9.91 -0.42
CA PHE A 122 -9.11 11.33 -0.52
C PHE A 122 -8.61 11.87 -1.84
N ASN A 123 -9.38 12.75 -2.49
CA ASN A 123 -8.86 13.51 -3.62
C ASN A 123 -7.99 14.65 -3.07
N THR A 124 -6.67 14.49 -3.09
CA THR A 124 -5.73 15.50 -2.61
C THR A 124 -5.61 16.69 -3.57
N TYR A 125 -5.95 16.52 -4.85
CA TYR A 125 -5.83 17.56 -5.87
C TYR A 125 -6.99 18.55 -5.84
N SER A 126 -8.21 18.08 -5.55
CA SER A 126 -9.39 18.94 -5.38
C SER A 126 -9.67 19.36 -3.94
N ALA A 127 -8.87 18.86 -2.98
CA ALA A 127 -9.04 19.17 -1.57
C ALA A 127 -8.91 20.67 -1.28
N SER A 128 -9.91 21.20 -0.57
CA SER A 128 -9.93 22.59 -0.12
C SER A 128 -10.53 22.70 1.29
N ASN A 129 -10.57 23.92 1.81
CA ASN A 129 -11.17 24.23 3.10
C ASN A 129 -12.71 24.10 3.12
N GLU A 130 -13.32 23.95 1.96
CA GLU A 130 -14.77 23.88 1.79
C GLU A 130 -15.24 22.55 1.18
N SER A 131 -14.35 21.82 0.50
CA SER A 131 -14.70 20.56 -0.16
C SER A 131 -13.60 19.53 0.04
N LEU A 132 -14.00 18.31 0.36
CA LEU A 132 -13.10 17.18 0.47
C LEU A 132 -13.73 15.90 -0.07
N SER A 133 -13.48 15.61 -1.35
CA SER A 133 -13.96 14.38 -1.99
C SER A 133 -13.29 13.15 -1.39
N LEU A 134 -14.11 12.20 -0.91
CA LEU A 134 -13.69 10.93 -0.35
C LEU A 134 -14.44 9.79 -1.03
N VAL A 135 -13.71 8.90 -1.73
CA VAL A 135 -14.28 7.66 -2.28
C VAL A 135 -14.10 6.51 -1.30
N ILE A 136 -15.12 5.66 -1.21
CA ILE A 136 -15.20 4.53 -0.28
C ILE A 136 -15.64 3.30 -1.07
N GLY A 137 -14.84 2.24 -1.02
CA GLY A 137 -15.09 0.98 -1.74
C GLY A 137 -15.61 -0.08 -0.78
N PHE A 138 -16.50 -0.94 -1.27
CA PHE A 138 -17.22 -1.89 -0.42
C PHE A 138 -16.97 -3.36 -0.78
N SER A 139 -17.24 -4.23 0.20
CA SER A 139 -17.12 -5.69 0.06
C SER A 139 -18.01 -6.31 -1.03
N THR A 140 -19.02 -5.58 -1.49
CA THR A 140 -20.02 -6.04 -2.47
C THR A 140 -19.83 -5.43 -3.86
N GLY A 141 -18.75 -4.66 -4.07
CA GLY A 141 -18.37 -4.08 -5.36
C GLY A 141 -18.85 -2.66 -5.61
N GLN A 142 -19.73 -2.12 -4.76
CA GLN A 142 -20.14 -0.71 -4.83
C GLN A 142 -19.01 0.22 -4.43
N ILE A 143 -19.12 1.47 -4.87
CA ILE A 143 -18.27 2.58 -4.46
C ILE A 143 -19.17 3.77 -4.12
N GLN A 144 -18.87 4.49 -3.04
CA GLN A 144 -19.58 5.70 -2.63
C GLN A 144 -18.61 6.88 -2.63
N LEU A 145 -19.03 8.00 -3.19
CA LEU A 145 -18.37 9.29 -3.05
C LEU A 145 -19.14 10.15 -2.06
N ILE A 146 -18.45 10.63 -1.03
CA ILE A 146 -18.97 11.58 -0.06
C ILE A 146 -18.05 12.79 0.07
N ASP A 147 -18.59 13.88 0.61
CA ASP A 147 -17.80 15.03 1.07
C ASP A 147 -18.08 15.23 2.58
N PRO A 148 -17.09 15.06 3.48
CA PRO A 148 -17.27 15.27 4.91
C PRO A 148 -17.67 16.70 5.30
N PHE A 149 -17.45 17.69 4.45
CA PHE A 149 -17.85 19.08 4.67
C PHE A 149 -19.23 19.37 4.05
N LYS A 150 -19.54 18.74 2.91
CA LYS A 150 -20.80 18.91 2.19
C LYS A 150 -21.66 17.64 2.27
N LYS A 151 -22.48 17.54 3.32
CA LYS A 151 -23.31 16.35 3.60
C LYS A 151 -24.31 15.95 2.50
N GLU A 152 -24.63 16.86 1.59
CA GLU A 152 -25.47 16.59 0.43
C GLU A 152 -24.78 15.76 -0.66
N VAL A 153 -23.45 15.75 -0.70
CA VAL A 153 -22.68 14.96 -1.66
C VAL A 153 -22.69 13.49 -1.21
N ASN A 154 -23.46 12.68 -1.92
CA ASN A 154 -23.55 11.24 -1.71
C ASN A 154 -23.88 10.54 -3.04
N LYS A 155 -22.85 10.20 -3.81
CA LYS A 155 -23.01 9.50 -5.10
C LYS A 155 -22.63 8.03 -4.95
N LEU A 156 -23.41 7.14 -5.54
CA LEU A 156 -23.12 5.71 -5.60
C LEU A 156 -22.72 5.32 -7.02
N PHE A 157 -21.66 4.52 -7.12
CA PHE A 157 -21.20 3.89 -8.35
C PHE A 157 -21.33 2.38 -8.21
N ASN A 158 -21.68 1.73 -9.32
CA ASN A 158 -21.94 0.29 -9.38
C ASN A 158 -22.99 -0.18 -8.34
N GLU A 159 -23.99 0.66 -8.03
CA GLU A 159 -25.02 0.39 -7.02
C GLU A 159 -25.75 -0.94 -7.28
N GLU A 160 -26.17 -1.14 -8.54
CA GLU A 160 -26.85 -2.33 -9.05
C GLU A 160 -25.93 -3.55 -9.24
N ARG A 161 -24.63 -3.41 -8.96
CA ARG A 161 -23.61 -4.47 -9.07
C ARG A 161 -23.56 -5.11 -10.47
N LEU A 162 -23.80 -4.30 -11.51
CA LEU A 162 -23.79 -4.71 -12.91
C LEU A 162 -22.40 -4.62 -13.54
N ILE A 163 -21.49 -3.81 -12.97
CA ILE A 163 -20.13 -3.63 -13.47
C ILE A 163 -19.24 -4.76 -12.95
N ASP A 164 -19.18 -4.91 -11.63
CA ASP A 164 -18.51 -6.01 -10.94
C ASP A 164 -19.24 -6.33 -9.62
N LYS A 165 -19.39 -7.62 -9.29
CA LYS A 165 -20.07 -8.08 -8.05
C LYS A 165 -19.09 -8.34 -6.92
N SER A 166 -17.81 -8.43 -7.25
CA SER A 166 -16.71 -8.82 -6.36
C SER A 166 -16.22 -7.63 -5.53
N ARG A 167 -15.59 -7.94 -4.40
CA ARG A 167 -15.09 -6.96 -3.43
C ARG A 167 -14.13 -5.97 -4.09
N VAL A 168 -14.30 -4.68 -3.76
CA VAL A 168 -13.29 -3.64 -4.04
C VAL A 168 -12.09 -3.86 -3.10
N THR A 169 -10.88 -3.86 -3.65
CA THR A 169 -9.65 -4.08 -2.88
C THR A 169 -8.85 -2.81 -2.68
N CYS A 170 -8.83 -1.93 -3.69
CA CYS A 170 -8.12 -0.66 -3.64
C CYS A 170 -8.86 0.40 -4.46
N LEU A 171 -8.87 1.64 -3.95
CA LEU A 171 -9.32 2.83 -4.65
C LEU A 171 -8.20 3.86 -4.65
N ARG A 172 -7.99 4.50 -5.80
CA ARG A 172 -7.03 5.59 -5.94
C ARG A 172 -7.60 6.67 -6.85
N TRP A 173 -7.59 7.91 -6.40
CA TRP A 173 -7.76 9.04 -7.32
C TRP A 173 -6.60 9.08 -8.31
N VAL A 174 -6.89 9.45 -9.55
CA VAL A 174 -5.85 9.65 -10.57
C VAL A 174 -5.08 10.93 -10.19
N PRO A 175 -3.75 10.87 -9.99
CA PRO A 175 -2.97 12.03 -9.59
C PRO A 175 -3.14 13.20 -10.57
N GLY A 176 -3.28 14.42 -10.02
CA GLY A 176 -3.50 15.62 -10.83
C GLY A 176 -4.89 15.74 -11.46
N ASN A 177 -5.83 14.84 -11.16
CA ASN A 177 -7.18 14.87 -11.70
C ASN A 177 -8.24 15.10 -10.62
N LYS A 178 -9.26 15.91 -10.94
CA LYS A 178 -10.37 16.23 -10.02
C LYS A 178 -11.49 15.19 -10.02
N SER A 179 -11.67 14.48 -11.13
CA SER A 179 -12.90 13.73 -11.40
C SER A 179 -12.64 12.24 -11.63
N LEU A 180 -11.42 11.84 -11.98
CA LEU A 180 -11.08 10.46 -12.32
C LEU A 180 -10.53 9.67 -11.12
N PHE A 181 -11.03 8.44 -10.94
CA PHE A 181 -10.50 7.50 -9.96
C PHE A 181 -10.53 6.06 -10.48
N LEU A 182 -9.58 5.26 -9.99
CA LEU A 182 -9.46 3.83 -10.27
C LEU A 182 -10.05 3.01 -9.13
N SER A 183 -10.64 1.88 -9.51
CA SER A 183 -11.06 0.83 -8.59
C SER A 183 -10.47 -0.51 -9.01
N ALA A 184 -9.87 -1.23 -8.06
CA ALA A 184 -9.43 -2.61 -8.23
C ALA A 184 -10.36 -3.57 -7.49
N HIS A 185 -10.52 -4.76 -8.05
CA HIS A 185 -11.44 -5.76 -7.54
C HIS A 185 -10.78 -7.13 -7.37
N THR A 186 -11.36 -7.94 -6.48
CA THR A 186 -10.97 -9.35 -6.28
C THR A 186 -11.18 -10.24 -7.53
N SER A 187 -11.92 -9.77 -8.54
CA SER A 187 -12.08 -10.42 -9.84
C SER A 187 -10.85 -10.32 -10.76
N GLY A 188 -9.81 -9.59 -10.34
CA GLY A 188 -8.66 -9.28 -11.18
C GLY A 188 -8.91 -8.18 -12.21
N GLN A 189 -9.99 -7.43 -12.02
CA GLN A 189 -10.37 -6.32 -12.89
C GLN A 189 -10.12 -4.97 -12.21
N LEU A 190 -9.76 -4.00 -13.05
CA LEU A 190 -9.60 -2.60 -12.67
C LEU A 190 -10.48 -1.73 -13.57
N TYR A 191 -11.19 -0.77 -12.97
CA TYR A 191 -12.10 0.11 -13.69
C TYR A 191 -11.75 1.57 -13.45
N LEU A 192 -11.78 2.35 -14.53
CA LEU A 192 -11.69 3.80 -14.47
C LEU A 192 -13.09 4.41 -14.40
N TYR A 193 -13.34 5.22 -13.38
CA TYR A 193 -14.56 5.98 -13.20
C TYR A 193 -14.30 7.47 -13.32
N ASN A 194 -15.33 8.22 -13.72
CA ASN A 194 -15.40 9.67 -13.62
C ASN A 194 -16.56 10.06 -12.69
N GLU A 195 -16.30 10.86 -11.66
CA GLU A 195 -17.30 11.24 -10.65
C GLU A 195 -18.50 12.03 -11.19
N GLU A 196 -18.36 12.63 -12.37
CA GLU A 196 -19.38 13.45 -13.03
C GLU A 196 -20.32 12.58 -13.89
N LEU A 197 -19.91 11.36 -14.22
CA LEU A 197 -20.66 10.47 -15.11
C LEU A 197 -21.52 9.47 -14.33
N PRO A 198 -22.74 9.17 -14.80
CA PRO A 198 -23.58 8.14 -14.19
C PRO A 198 -23.13 6.73 -14.58
N CYS A 199 -23.48 5.74 -13.76
CA CYS A 199 -23.41 4.32 -14.13
C CYS A 199 -24.61 3.94 -15.02
N GLY A 200 -24.42 2.95 -15.89
CA GLY A 200 -25.52 2.39 -16.70
C GLY A 200 -26.51 1.55 -15.89
N SER A 201 -27.75 1.43 -16.38
CA SER A 201 -28.79 0.56 -15.81
C SER A 201 -28.75 -0.87 -16.36
N THR A 202 -27.82 -1.17 -17.26
CA THR A 202 -27.61 -2.49 -17.89
C THR A 202 -26.14 -2.86 -17.78
N VAL A 203 -25.83 -4.16 -17.93
CA VAL A 203 -24.46 -4.65 -17.93
C VAL A 203 -23.65 -3.93 -19.03
N PRO A 204 -22.50 -3.31 -18.70
CA PRO A 204 -21.68 -2.62 -19.69
C PRO A 204 -21.20 -3.57 -20.78
N HIS A 205 -21.29 -3.14 -22.03
CA HIS A 205 -20.77 -3.88 -23.18
C HIS A 205 -19.39 -3.34 -23.52
N TYR A 206 -18.40 -4.22 -23.52
CA TYR A 206 -17.01 -3.83 -23.70
C TYR A 206 -16.52 -4.17 -25.11
N GLN A 207 -15.70 -3.28 -25.68
CA GLN A 207 -14.95 -3.55 -26.90
C GLN A 207 -13.44 -3.46 -26.61
N PRO A 208 -12.61 -4.30 -27.25
CA PRO A 208 -11.16 -4.25 -27.06
C PRO A 208 -10.60 -2.85 -27.37
N PHE A 209 -9.73 -2.35 -26.51
CA PHE A 209 -9.00 -1.10 -26.70
C PHE A 209 -7.50 -1.37 -26.87
N LYS A 210 -6.93 -2.16 -25.96
CA LYS A 210 -5.52 -2.54 -25.98
C LYS A 210 -5.34 -3.92 -25.35
N ALA A 211 -4.35 -4.67 -25.79
CA ALA A 211 -3.97 -5.94 -25.18
C ALA A 211 -2.45 -6.06 -25.19
N GLY A 212 -1.91 -6.77 -24.22
CA GLY A 212 -0.50 -7.10 -24.14
C GLY A 212 -0.29 -8.38 -23.34
N GLU A 213 0.97 -8.67 -23.02
CA GLU A 213 1.30 -9.88 -22.29
C GLU A 213 0.67 -9.88 -20.88
N GLY A 214 -0.27 -10.79 -20.64
CA GLY A 214 -0.90 -10.94 -19.34
C GLY A 214 -1.81 -9.78 -18.93
N PHE A 215 -2.31 -8.97 -19.87
CA PHE A 215 -3.38 -8.00 -19.59
C PHE A 215 -4.20 -7.64 -20.84
N THR A 216 -5.46 -7.25 -20.61
CA THR A 216 -6.33 -6.69 -21.65
C THR A 216 -7.05 -5.46 -21.11
N ILE A 217 -7.26 -4.48 -21.99
CA ILE A 217 -7.96 -3.24 -21.71
C ILE A 217 -9.09 -3.09 -22.70
N SER A 218 -10.28 -2.88 -22.17
CA SER A 218 -11.49 -2.66 -22.95
C SER A 218 -12.08 -1.29 -22.62
N THR A 219 -12.73 -0.68 -23.60
CA THR A 219 -13.54 0.53 -23.40
C THR A 219 -15.02 0.18 -23.49
N CYS A 220 -15.88 0.97 -22.85
CA CYS A 220 -17.32 0.74 -22.83
C CYS A 220 -17.97 1.25 -24.13
N LYS A 221 -18.68 0.38 -24.85
CA LYS A 221 -19.41 0.71 -26.07
C LYS A 221 -20.79 1.27 -25.71
N THR A 222 -20.93 2.58 -25.68
CA THR A 222 -22.18 3.26 -25.35
C THR A 222 -22.49 4.40 -26.31
N LYS A 223 -23.77 4.74 -26.47
CA LYS A 223 -24.20 5.91 -27.26
C LYS A 223 -23.89 7.24 -26.56
N SER A 224 -23.84 7.23 -25.22
CA SER A 224 -23.48 8.36 -24.38
C SER A 224 -22.41 7.95 -23.38
N THR A 225 -21.46 8.84 -23.10
CA THR A 225 -20.35 8.58 -22.16
C THR A 225 -20.90 8.29 -20.77
N ARG A 226 -20.55 7.12 -20.24
CA ARG A 226 -21.02 6.61 -18.94
C ARG A 226 -19.94 5.81 -18.27
N ASN A 227 -20.06 5.64 -16.95
CA ASN A 227 -19.17 4.76 -16.21
C ASN A 227 -19.52 3.28 -16.44
N PRO A 228 -18.51 2.39 -16.46
CA PRO A 228 -17.07 2.68 -16.37
C PRO A 228 -16.46 3.10 -17.72
N LEU A 229 -15.41 3.93 -17.71
CA LEU A 229 -14.73 4.41 -18.92
C LEU A 229 -13.84 3.33 -19.56
N PHE A 230 -13.02 2.68 -18.73
CA PHE A 230 -12.15 1.58 -19.12
C PHE A 230 -12.30 0.43 -18.14
N ARG A 231 -12.11 -0.78 -18.65
CA ARG A 231 -11.97 -2.02 -17.89
C ARG A 231 -10.65 -2.68 -18.26
N TRP A 232 -9.79 -2.84 -17.28
CA TRP A 232 -8.55 -3.59 -17.35
C TRP A 232 -8.81 -4.97 -16.73
N LEU A 233 -8.32 -6.02 -17.38
CA LEU A 233 -8.31 -7.38 -16.86
C LEU A 233 -6.86 -7.86 -16.84
N LEU A 234 -6.37 -8.22 -15.66
CA LEU A 234 -4.99 -8.66 -15.46
C LEU A 234 -4.92 -10.19 -15.36
N GLY A 235 -3.97 -10.77 -16.09
CA GLY A 235 -3.75 -12.21 -16.16
C GLY A 235 -5.03 -12.98 -16.50
N THR A 236 -5.28 -14.04 -15.75
CA THR A 236 -6.48 -14.87 -15.87
C THR A 236 -7.58 -14.47 -14.86
N GLY A 237 -7.54 -13.25 -14.33
CA GLY A 237 -8.52 -12.77 -13.34
C GLY A 237 -8.16 -13.09 -11.88
N ALA A 238 -6.87 -13.15 -11.55
CA ALA A 238 -6.43 -13.26 -10.16
C ALA A 238 -6.69 -11.96 -9.41
N ALA A 239 -7.11 -12.03 -8.14
CA ALA A 239 -7.46 -10.87 -7.33
C ALA A 239 -6.35 -9.81 -7.35
N ILE A 240 -6.71 -8.55 -7.62
CA ILE A 240 -5.79 -7.42 -7.46
C ILE A 240 -5.79 -7.03 -5.99
N ASN A 241 -4.63 -7.00 -5.35
CA ASN A 241 -4.51 -6.74 -3.92
C ASN A 241 -4.33 -5.24 -3.63
N GLU A 242 -3.47 -4.55 -4.38
CA GLU A 242 -3.23 -3.12 -4.19
C GLU A 242 -2.79 -2.41 -5.48
N LEU A 243 -3.04 -1.10 -5.53
CA LEU A 243 -2.65 -0.17 -6.57
C LEU A 243 -1.83 0.96 -5.96
N SER A 244 -0.79 1.39 -6.67
CA SER A 244 -0.04 2.60 -6.29
C SER A 244 0.43 3.34 -7.54
N PHE A 245 0.04 4.61 -7.64
CA PHE A 245 0.60 5.51 -8.63
C PHE A 245 2.01 5.93 -8.22
N SER A 246 2.88 6.13 -9.19
CA SER A 246 4.16 6.78 -8.97
C SER A 246 3.95 8.23 -8.49
N PRO A 247 4.87 8.80 -7.70
CA PRO A 247 4.81 10.20 -7.28
C PRO A 247 4.62 11.21 -8.43
N ASP A 248 5.19 10.93 -9.61
CA ASP A 248 5.00 11.74 -10.82
C ASP A 248 3.60 11.60 -11.47
N GLY A 249 2.79 10.63 -11.03
CA GLY A 249 1.47 10.30 -11.56
C GLY A 249 1.45 9.56 -12.91
N GLY A 250 2.60 9.39 -13.55
CA GLY A 250 2.69 8.84 -14.91
C GLY A 250 2.66 7.31 -14.97
N LYS A 251 2.94 6.61 -13.86
CA LYS A 251 3.05 5.14 -13.81
C LYS A 251 2.10 4.56 -12.76
N LEU A 252 1.61 3.37 -13.04
CA LEU A 252 0.71 2.61 -12.15
C LEU A 252 1.33 1.24 -11.85
N ALA A 253 1.65 1.01 -10.58
CA ALA A 253 2.04 -0.30 -10.08
C ALA A 253 0.81 -1.06 -9.58
N VAL A 254 0.68 -2.32 -9.99
CA VAL A 254 -0.41 -3.22 -9.61
C VAL A 254 0.17 -4.53 -9.11
N VAL A 255 -0.29 -4.98 -7.95
CA VAL A 255 0.09 -6.27 -7.37
C VAL A 255 -1.12 -7.17 -7.21
N SER A 256 -0.95 -8.45 -7.52
CA SER A 256 -2.04 -9.41 -7.59
C SER A 256 -1.71 -10.75 -6.93
N GLN A 257 -2.77 -11.52 -6.70
CA GLN A 257 -2.73 -12.84 -6.06
C GLN A 257 -2.01 -13.90 -6.89
N ASP A 258 -1.78 -13.66 -8.19
CA ASP A 258 -0.94 -14.51 -9.05
C ASP A 258 0.57 -14.36 -8.77
N GLY A 259 0.95 -13.53 -7.81
CA GLY A 259 2.32 -13.30 -7.39
C GLY A 259 3.07 -12.33 -8.29
N LEU A 260 2.38 -11.56 -9.14
CA LEU A 260 3.00 -10.62 -10.07
C LEU A 260 2.81 -9.16 -9.66
N LEU A 261 3.91 -8.41 -9.72
CA LEU A 261 3.94 -6.96 -9.86
C LEU A 261 3.87 -6.66 -11.36
N ARG A 262 2.95 -5.79 -11.76
CA ARG A 262 2.89 -5.22 -13.11
C ARG A 262 2.96 -3.72 -13.00
N VAL A 263 3.89 -3.11 -13.74
CA VAL A 263 4.06 -1.65 -13.78
C VAL A 263 3.66 -1.16 -15.16
N PHE A 264 2.70 -0.25 -15.21
CA PHE A 264 2.19 0.33 -16.44
C PHE A 264 2.57 1.79 -16.57
N GLN A 265 2.82 2.26 -17.78
CA GLN A 265 2.67 3.67 -18.11
C GLN A 265 1.16 3.95 -18.17
N TYR A 266 0.68 4.86 -17.33
CA TYR A 266 -0.76 5.05 -17.14
C TYR A 266 -1.44 5.65 -18.37
N ASP A 267 -0.87 6.71 -18.94
CA ASP A 267 -1.48 7.43 -20.07
C ASP A 267 -1.52 6.60 -21.35
N SER A 268 -0.41 5.95 -21.68
CA SER A 268 -0.32 5.11 -22.88
C SER A 268 -0.88 3.70 -22.66
N MET A 269 -1.11 3.32 -21.40
CA MET A 269 -1.56 1.98 -20.99
C MET A 269 -0.62 0.85 -21.46
N ASP A 270 0.69 1.11 -21.43
CA ASP A 270 1.73 0.15 -21.80
C ASP A 270 2.33 -0.53 -20.57
N LEU A 271 2.61 -1.83 -20.67
CA LEU A 271 3.35 -2.55 -19.64
C LEU A 271 4.84 -2.19 -19.74
N LEU A 272 5.40 -1.63 -18.67
CA LEU A 272 6.80 -1.19 -18.59
C LEU A 272 7.73 -2.26 -18.04
N GLY A 273 7.24 -3.07 -17.10
CA GLY A 273 8.00 -4.09 -16.40
C GLY A 273 7.14 -4.97 -15.52
N THR A 274 7.69 -6.13 -15.17
CA THR A 274 7.06 -7.09 -14.25
C THR A 274 8.08 -7.63 -13.25
N ALA A 275 7.61 -7.98 -12.06
CA ALA A 275 8.36 -8.76 -11.09
C ALA A 275 7.46 -9.87 -10.52
N ARG A 276 8.06 -10.92 -9.99
CA ARG A 276 7.34 -12.06 -9.43
C ARG A 276 7.87 -12.41 -8.03
N SER A 277 6.96 -12.77 -7.13
CA SER A 277 7.29 -13.37 -5.84
C SER A 277 7.98 -14.73 -6.01
N TYR A 278 8.58 -15.25 -4.95
CA TYR A 278 9.04 -16.64 -4.98
C TYR A 278 7.87 -17.62 -4.98
N PHE A 279 6.89 -17.33 -4.14
CA PHE A 279 5.65 -18.06 -4.05
C PHE A 279 4.56 -17.14 -3.46
N GLY A 280 3.31 -17.54 -3.64
CA GLY A 280 2.17 -16.80 -3.12
C GLY A 280 1.92 -15.45 -3.81
N GLY A 281 0.87 -14.77 -3.38
CA GLY A 281 0.44 -13.47 -3.89
C GLY A 281 1.32 -12.32 -3.41
N LEU A 282 1.34 -11.24 -4.19
CA LEU A 282 1.89 -9.95 -3.76
C LEU A 282 0.75 -9.09 -3.20
N LEU A 283 0.92 -8.54 -2.00
CA LEU A 283 -0.16 -8.00 -1.18
C LEU A 283 -0.16 -6.47 -1.12
N CYS A 284 1.00 -5.85 -1.15
CA CYS A 284 1.13 -4.41 -0.98
C CYS A 284 2.28 -3.82 -1.81
N VAL A 285 2.17 -2.53 -2.18
CA VAL A 285 3.12 -1.87 -3.08
C VAL A 285 3.29 -0.37 -2.78
N ALA A 286 4.53 0.11 -2.82
CA ALA A 286 4.88 1.52 -2.64
C ALA A 286 6.05 1.95 -3.52
N TRP A 287 6.07 3.24 -3.87
CA TRP A 287 7.09 3.87 -4.71
C TRP A 287 8.09 4.70 -3.86
N SER A 288 9.35 4.75 -4.28
CA SER A 288 10.31 5.77 -3.83
C SER A 288 9.91 7.14 -4.37
N ASN A 289 10.34 8.22 -3.71
CA ASN A 289 9.93 9.59 -4.06
C ASN A 289 10.40 10.00 -5.47
N ASP A 290 11.55 9.51 -5.88
CA ASP A 290 12.18 9.76 -7.18
C ASP A 290 11.64 8.89 -8.34
N ASN A 291 10.67 8.02 -8.09
CA ASN A 291 10.09 7.08 -9.05
C ASN A 291 11.04 5.99 -9.58
N ARG A 292 12.23 5.80 -8.97
CA ARG A 292 13.22 4.81 -9.43
C ARG A 292 12.95 3.41 -8.89
N LEU A 293 12.39 3.30 -7.69
CA LEU A 293 12.22 2.04 -6.98
C LEU A 293 10.77 1.78 -6.60
N ILE A 294 10.44 0.49 -6.55
CA ILE A 294 9.18 -0.03 -6.04
C ILE A 294 9.48 -1.08 -4.99
N ALA A 295 8.91 -0.93 -3.80
CA ALA A 295 8.92 -1.93 -2.75
C ALA A 295 7.59 -2.69 -2.77
N VAL A 296 7.66 -4.02 -2.66
CA VAL A 296 6.49 -4.90 -2.72
C VAL A 296 6.55 -5.93 -1.60
N GLY A 297 5.47 -6.05 -0.81
CA GLY A 297 5.35 -7.10 0.20
C GLY A 297 4.46 -8.26 -0.26
N GLY A 298 4.79 -9.49 0.11
CA GLY A 298 4.10 -10.70 -0.33
C GLY A 298 3.69 -11.68 0.76
N GLU A 299 3.08 -12.79 0.32
CA GLU A 299 2.76 -13.98 1.12
C GLU A 299 3.98 -14.87 1.40
N ASP A 300 5.13 -14.56 0.80
CA ASP A 300 6.41 -15.22 1.02
C ASP A 300 7.22 -14.62 2.18
N ASP A 301 6.59 -13.76 2.99
CA ASP A 301 7.16 -13.04 4.14
C ASP A 301 8.30 -12.07 3.78
N LEU A 302 8.51 -11.82 2.49
CA LEU A 302 9.58 -10.97 1.98
C LEU A 302 9.05 -9.61 1.53
N VAL A 303 9.95 -8.62 1.57
CA VAL A 303 9.79 -7.38 0.82
C VAL A 303 10.73 -7.42 -0.38
N THR A 304 10.21 -7.28 -1.59
CA THR A 304 11.00 -7.26 -2.82
C THR A 304 11.16 -5.82 -3.31
N VAL A 305 12.39 -5.42 -3.65
CA VAL A 305 12.69 -4.11 -4.24
C VAL A 305 12.97 -4.27 -5.72
N PHE A 306 12.17 -3.57 -6.54
CA PHE A 306 12.24 -3.57 -8.00
C PHE A 306 12.76 -2.21 -8.49
N SER A 307 13.73 -2.23 -9.41
CA SER A 307 14.25 -1.03 -10.06
C SER A 307 13.56 -0.80 -11.41
N MET A 308 13.07 0.42 -11.62
CA MET A 308 12.45 0.85 -12.88
C MET A 308 13.46 1.06 -14.00
N GLU A 309 14.68 1.46 -13.65
CA GLU A 309 15.78 1.68 -14.60
C GLU A 309 16.29 0.35 -15.16
N GLU A 310 16.57 -0.60 -14.26
CA GLU A 310 17.09 -1.93 -14.60
C GLU A 310 15.99 -2.92 -15.03
N LYS A 311 14.72 -2.58 -14.75
CA LYS A 311 13.54 -3.43 -14.95
C LYS A 311 13.69 -4.83 -14.35
N ARG A 312 14.28 -4.91 -13.15
CA ARG A 312 14.52 -6.18 -12.44
C ARG A 312 14.45 -6.00 -10.93
N VAL A 313 14.34 -7.12 -10.23
CA VAL A 313 14.50 -7.17 -8.78
C VAL A 313 15.97 -6.95 -8.41
N ILE A 314 16.23 -5.98 -7.53
CA ILE A 314 17.59 -5.60 -7.12
C ILE A 314 17.92 -5.98 -5.68
N ALA A 315 16.92 -6.16 -4.82
CA ALA A 315 17.12 -6.57 -3.44
C ALA A 315 15.88 -7.26 -2.89
N ARG A 316 16.06 -8.07 -1.84
CA ARG A 316 14.96 -8.63 -1.04
C ARG A 316 15.24 -8.45 0.43
N ALA A 317 14.22 -8.04 1.19
CA ALA A 317 14.32 -7.76 2.60
C ALA A 317 13.70 -8.92 3.41
N GLN A 318 14.50 -9.55 4.27
CA GLN A 318 14.08 -10.68 5.10
C GLN A 318 14.05 -10.27 6.57
N GLY A 319 12.90 -10.47 7.22
CA GLY A 319 12.73 -10.10 8.62
C GLY A 319 11.34 -10.37 9.19
N HIS A 320 10.30 -10.32 8.36
CA HIS A 320 8.95 -10.72 8.76
C HIS A 320 8.84 -12.24 8.96
N ARG A 321 7.89 -12.63 9.81
CA ARG A 321 7.56 -14.04 10.13
C ARG A 321 6.17 -14.46 9.64
N SER A 322 5.53 -13.60 8.88
CA SER A 322 4.22 -13.79 8.25
C SER A 322 4.05 -12.76 7.15
N TRP A 323 2.90 -12.80 6.48
CA TRP A 323 2.61 -12.00 5.29
C TRP A 323 2.81 -10.51 5.52
N VAL A 324 3.45 -9.86 4.55
CA VAL A 324 3.67 -8.42 4.58
C VAL A 324 2.41 -7.69 4.15
N ALA A 325 1.79 -6.96 5.06
CA ALA A 325 0.48 -6.37 4.88
C ALA A 325 0.51 -4.94 4.31
N ALA A 326 1.55 -4.17 4.60
CA ALA A 326 1.78 -2.86 4.01
C ALA A 326 3.28 -2.53 3.94
N VAL A 327 3.64 -1.78 2.91
CA VAL A 327 4.99 -1.23 2.67
C VAL A 327 4.87 0.25 2.37
N ALA A 328 5.86 1.05 2.78
CA ALA A 328 5.92 2.47 2.46
C ALA A 328 7.37 2.95 2.45
N PHE A 329 7.72 3.84 1.53
CA PHE A 329 8.99 4.58 1.60
C PHE A 329 8.86 5.75 2.57
N ASP A 330 9.95 6.04 3.26
CA ASP A 330 10.07 7.21 4.12
C ASP A 330 10.75 8.35 3.36
N TRP A 331 9.97 9.07 2.55
CA TRP A 331 10.48 10.18 1.72
C TRP A 331 11.11 11.31 2.54
N TYR A 332 10.88 11.36 3.86
CA TYR A 332 11.44 12.40 4.74
C TYR A 332 12.86 12.10 5.19
N LEU A 333 13.28 10.83 5.11
CA LEU A 333 14.64 10.38 5.41
C LEU A 333 15.35 9.84 4.16
N GLU A 334 14.73 9.95 3.00
CA GLU A 334 15.33 9.60 1.72
C GLU A 334 16.46 10.60 1.42
N THR A 335 17.66 10.07 1.20
CA THR A 335 18.85 10.86 0.84
C THR A 335 19.41 10.33 -0.46
N GLU A 336 20.21 11.12 -1.18
CA GLU A 336 20.89 10.66 -2.40
C GLU A 336 21.77 9.42 -2.18
N ALA A 337 22.16 9.14 -0.94
CA ALA A 337 23.03 8.01 -0.59
C ALA A 337 22.25 6.75 -0.17
N CYS A 338 20.98 6.88 0.27
CA CYS A 338 20.25 5.78 0.87
C CYS A 338 18.74 6.01 0.87
N TYR A 339 17.99 4.98 0.48
CA TYR A 339 16.55 4.91 0.66
C TYR A 339 16.22 4.31 2.03
N ARG A 340 15.25 4.92 2.71
CA ARG A 340 14.60 4.36 3.89
C ARG A 340 13.19 3.92 3.51
N PHE A 341 12.84 2.69 3.85
CA PHE A 341 11.46 2.21 3.73
C PHE A 341 11.10 1.35 4.93
N GLY A 342 9.81 1.15 5.14
CA GLY A 342 9.29 0.30 6.19
C GLY A 342 8.27 -0.69 5.66
N SER A 343 8.05 -1.73 6.44
CA SER A 343 7.00 -2.72 6.21
C SER A 343 6.36 -3.13 7.52
N VAL A 344 5.09 -3.52 7.45
CA VAL A 344 4.35 -4.08 8.57
C VAL A 344 3.66 -5.36 8.14
N GLY A 345 3.58 -6.33 9.04
CA GLY A 345 3.12 -7.68 8.72
C GLY A 345 1.98 -8.20 9.58
N HIS A 346 1.46 -9.36 9.16
CA HIS A 346 0.55 -10.17 9.97
C HIS A 346 1.19 -10.76 11.22
N ASP A 347 2.52 -10.73 11.29
CA ASP A 347 3.33 -11.09 12.44
C ASP A 347 3.32 -10.03 13.57
N THR A 348 2.54 -8.95 13.41
CA THR A 348 2.39 -7.82 14.36
C THR A 348 3.64 -6.95 14.49
N GLN A 349 4.57 -7.08 13.55
CA GLN A 349 5.87 -6.40 13.59
C GLN A 349 5.95 -5.26 12.59
N ILE A 350 6.69 -4.22 12.99
CA ILE A 350 7.22 -3.21 12.07
C ILE A 350 8.67 -3.56 11.76
N CYS A 351 9.02 -3.54 10.48
CA CYS A 351 10.38 -3.59 10.00
C CYS A 351 10.77 -2.26 9.33
N LEU A 352 11.98 -1.76 9.60
CA LEU A 352 12.59 -0.65 8.88
C LEU A 352 13.82 -1.14 8.12
N TRP A 353 14.02 -0.64 6.92
CA TRP A 353 15.02 -1.11 5.97
C TRP A 353 15.79 0.07 5.39
N GLU A 354 17.09 -0.13 5.19
CA GLU A 354 17.95 0.80 4.48
C GLU A 354 18.47 0.13 3.22
N LEU A 355 18.41 0.85 2.10
CA LEU A 355 18.99 0.42 0.83
C LEU A 355 19.94 1.52 0.36
N PRO A 356 21.27 1.32 0.48
CA PRO A 356 22.24 2.29 -0.02
C PRO A 356 22.18 2.37 -1.55
N GLU A 357 22.44 3.55 -2.10
CA GLU A 357 22.42 3.81 -3.55
C GLU A 357 23.39 2.87 -4.31
N GLU A 358 24.53 2.55 -3.70
CA GLU A 358 25.53 1.62 -4.25
C GLU A 358 24.96 0.21 -4.49
N ALA A 359 23.93 -0.20 -3.74
CA ALA A 359 23.29 -1.50 -3.90
C ALA A 359 22.27 -1.53 -5.06
N LEU A 360 21.95 -0.38 -5.68
CA LEU A 360 21.03 -0.33 -6.83
C LEU A 360 21.64 -0.92 -8.10
N THR A 361 22.96 -0.88 -8.22
CA THR A 361 23.72 -1.46 -9.34
C THR A 361 24.51 -2.67 -8.86
N PRO A 362 23.86 -3.79 -8.53
CA PRO A 362 24.58 -4.95 -8.03
C PRO A 362 25.56 -5.43 -9.12
N PRO A 363 26.78 -5.85 -8.74
CA PRO A 363 27.80 -6.28 -9.68
C PRO A 363 27.21 -7.35 -10.61
N ARG A 364 27.51 -7.24 -11.92
CA ARG A 364 26.99 -8.18 -12.94
C ARG A 364 27.10 -9.61 -12.42
N PRO A 365 26.01 -10.40 -12.43
CA PRO A 365 26.04 -11.74 -11.87
C PRO A 365 27.16 -12.54 -12.56
N ARG A 366 28.09 -13.07 -11.77
CA ARG A 366 29.03 -14.09 -12.26
C ARG A 366 28.19 -15.20 -12.87
N ALA A 367 28.53 -15.66 -14.08
CA ALA A 367 27.78 -16.66 -14.82
C ALA A 367 27.45 -17.87 -13.92
N ALA A 368 26.26 -17.85 -13.31
CA ALA A 368 25.84 -18.91 -12.41
C ALA A 368 25.58 -20.14 -13.27
N LYS A 369 26.01 -21.31 -12.81
CA LYS A 369 25.63 -22.58 -13.45
C LYS A 369 24.11 -22.59 -13.57
N LYS A 370 23.61 -22.64 -14.81
CA LYS A 370 22.17 -22.77 -15.13
C LYS A 370 21.65 -24.04 -14.44
N ARG A 371 21.10 -23.91 -13.23
CA ARG A 371 20.16 -24.89 -12.72
C ARG A 371 18.86 -24.57 -13.42
N VAL A 372 18.49 -25.40 -14.38
CA VAL A 372 17.29 -25.21 -15.18
C VAL A 372 16.10 -25.50 -14.28
N ASP A 373 15.43 -24.45 -13.81
CA ASP A 373 14.04 -24.56 -13.38
C ASP A 373 13.23 -24.96 -14.63
N PRO A 374 12.59 -26.15 -14.66
CA PRO A 374 11.85 -26.62 -15.84
C PRO A 374 10.69 -25.69 -16.22
N LEU A 375 10.22 -24.82 -15.31
CA LEU A 375 9.19 -23.81 -15.57
C LEU A 375 9.76 -22.38 -15.74
N GLN A 376 11.07 -22.18 -15.54
CA GLN A 376 11.75 -20.87 -15.50
C GLN A 376 11.03 -19.81 -14.64
N LEU A 377 10.39 -20.22 -13.53
CA LEU A 377 9.68 -19.30 -12.65
C LEU A 377 10.64 -18.53 -11.75
N VAL A 378 11.78 -19.12 -11.41
CA VAL A 378 12.85 -18.54 -10.58
C VAL A 378 14.17 -18.56 -11.34
N GLY A 379 15.02 -17.56 -11.09
CA GLY A 379 16.29 -17.35 -11.81
C GLY A 379 16.13 -16.50 -13.07
N THR A 380 15.08 -15.69 -13.12
CA THR A 380 14.83 -14.69 -14.19
C THR A 380 15.06 -13.28 -13.65
N PRO A 381 15.23 -12.24 -14.49
CA PRO A 381 15.29 -10.86 -14.01
C PRO A 381 14.04 -10.42 -13.21
N ALA A 382 12.88 -10.99 -13.53
CA ALA A 382 11.61 -10.74 -12.84
C ALA A 382 11.52 -11.47 -11.48
N CYS A 383 12.21 -12.61 -11.31
CA CYS A 383 12.34 -13.33 -10.04
C CYS A 383 13.72 -14.00 -9.95
N PRO A 384 14.76 -13.25 -9.54
CA PRO A 384 16.10 -13.81 -9.38
C PRO A 384 16.10 -14.79 -8.21
N ARG A 385 17.04 -15.72 -8.20
CA ARG A 385 17.27 -16.62 -7.05
C ARG A 385 17.78 -15.86 -5.83
N LEU A 386 17.72 -16.48 -4.65
CA LEU A 386 18.12 -15.85 -3.39
C LEU A 386 19.61 -15.50 -3.38
N ASP A 387 20.42 -16.30 -4.06
CA ASP A 387 21.86 -16.09 -4.25
C ASP A 387 22.21 -15.09 -5.36
N GLU A 388 21.22 -14.63 -6.14
CA GLU A 388 21.40 -13.71 -7.27
C GLU A 388 21.02 -12.25 -6.94
N CYS A 389 20.36 -12.00 -5.80
CA CYS A 389 20.03 -10.67 -5.33
C CYS A 389 20.50 -10.46 -3.87
N PRO A 390 21.04 -9.26 -3.54
CA PRO A 390 21.27 -8.87 -2.16
C PRO A 390 20.06 -9.11 -1.25
N THR A 391 20.31 -9.68 -0.07
CA THR A 391 19.32 -9.80 1.00
C THR A 391 19.56 -8.70 2.03
N LEU A 392 18.56 -7.84 2.25
CA LEU A 392 18.58 -6.78 3.25
C LEU A 392 18.13 -7.35 4.60
N GLU A 393 18.86 -6.99 5.64
CA GLU A 393 18.47 -7.22 7.03
C GLU A 393 17.69 -6.02 7.55
N ALA A 394 16.76 -6.28 8.47
CA ALA A 394 15.94 -5.23 9.07
C ALA A 394 16.76 -4.40 10.06
N LEU A 395 16.85 -3.08 9.84
CA LEU A 395 17.42 -2.13 10.80
C LEU A 395 16.66 -2.16 12.12
N VAL A 396 15.33 -2.24 12.03
CA VAL A 396 14.40 -2.41 13.14
C VAL A 396 13.51 -3.56 12.78
N CYS A 397 13.26 -4.48 13.71
CA CYS A 397 12.24 -5.51 13.61
C CYS A 397 11.63 -5.68 15.01
N LYS A 398 10.44 -5.09 15.23
CA LYS A 398 9.82 -4.99 16.56
C LYS A 398 8.34 -5.27 16.50
N LYS A 399 7.85 -6.07 17.44
CA LYS A 399 6.41 -6.25 17.69
C LYS A 399 5.82 -4.98 18.29
N VAL A 400 4.84 -4.41 17.61
CA VAL A 400 4.26 -3.08 17.94
C VAL A 400 2.75 -3.09 18.08
N ALA A 401 2.10 -4.22 17.86
CA ALA A 401 0.67 -4.39 18.10
C ALA A 401 0.37 -5.79 18.67
N HIS A 402 -0.81 -5.94 19.26
CA HIS A 402 -1.33 -7.25 19.69
C HIS A 402 -1.95 -8.03 18.54
N GLU A 403 -2.51 -7.32 17.56
CA GLU A 403 -3.15 -7.86 16.37
C GLU A 403 -2.36 -7.53 15.10
N ARG A 404 -2.67 -8.25 14.01
CA ARG A 404 -2.02 -8.04 12.72
C ARG A 404 -2.06 -6.58 12.29
N LEU A 405 -0.93 -6.07 11.81
CA LEU A 405 -0.84 -4.72 11.28
C LEU A 405 -1.42 -4.67 9.87
N THR A 406 -2.00 -3.53 9.51
CA THR A 406 -2.79 -3.39 8.28
C THR A 406 -2.47 -2.13 7.48
N SER A 407 -1.78 -1.16 8.07
CA SER A 407 -1.39 0.08 7.39
C SER A 407 -0.10 0.63 7.98
N LEU A 408 0.72 1.21 7.12
CA LEU A 408 1.96 1.90 7.45
C LEU A 408 2.05 3.16 6.59
N MET A 409 2.46 4.26 7.18
CA MET A 409 2.62 5.53 6.48
C MET A 409 3.59 6.44 7.25
N PHE A 410 4.39 7.18 6.51
CA PHE A 410 5.37 8.11 7.04
C PHE A 410 4.86 9.55 6.94
N ARG A 411 5.08 10.35 7.98
CA ARG A 411 4.81 11.79 8.06
C ARG A 411 6.07 12.54 8.50
N PRO A 412 6.12 13.88 8.35
CA PRO A 412 7.30 14.66 8.74
C PRO A 412 7.67 14.53 10.22
N ASP A 413 6.68 14.38 11.10
CA ASP A 413 6.84 14.35 12.56
C ASP A 413 6.64 12.96 13.18
N CYS A 414 6.09 12.00 12.43
CA CYS A 414 5.74 10.70 12.95
C CYS A 414 5.67 9.57 11.90
N ILE A 415 5.64 8.33 12.39
CA ILE A 415 5.18 7.15 11.64
C ILE A 415 3.78 6.83 12.14
N ILE A 416 2.87 6.45 11.25
CA ILE A 416 1.54 5.99 11.63
C ILE A 416 1.39 4.52 11.22
N THR A 417 0.88 3.72 12.15
CA THR A 417 0.59 2.29 11.94
C THR A 417 -0.82 1.99 12.40
N ALA A 418 -1.52 1.07 11.73
CA ALA A 418 -2.83 0.59 12.18
C ALA A 418 -2.85 -0.93 12.32
N CYS A 419 -3.71 -1.43 13.20
CA CYS A 419 -3.94 -2.86 13.38
C CYS A 419 -5.40 -3.25 13.12
N GLN A 420 -5.64 -4.55 12.98
CA GLN A 420 -6.94 -5.12 12.66
C GLN A 420 -8.04 -4.79 13.71
N ASP A 421 -7.65 -4.52 14.95
CA ASP A 421 -8.56 -4.10 16.03
C ASP A 421 -9.09 -2.67 15.88
N GLY A 422 -8.59 -1.90 14.90
CA GLY A 422 -9.06 -0.54 14.64
C GLY A 422 -8.38 0.54 15.47
N TYR A 423 -7.21 0.24 16.05
CA TYR A 423 -6.33 1.26 16.62
C TYR A 423 -5.39 1.79 15.53
N VAL A 424 -5.28 3.11 15.50
CA VAL A 424 -4.32 3.85 14.68
C VAL A 424 -3.33 4.52 15.62
N TYR A 425 -2.10 4.01 15.60
CA TYR A 425 -1.00 4.42 16.46
C TYR A 425 -0.14 5.48 15.77
N THR A 426 0.31 6.46 16.55
CA THR A 426 1.24 7.50 16.12
C THR A 426 2.57 7.34 16.85
N TRP A 427 3.67 7.23 16.10
CA TRP A 427 5.03 7.09 16.60
C TRP A 427 5.79 8.37 16.31
N ALA A 428 6.06 9.19 17.33
CA ALA A 428 6.83 10.40 17.15
C ALA A 428 8.25 10.08 16.67
N ARG A 429 8.72 10.83 15.68
CA ARG A 429 10.12 10.82 15.27
C ARG A 429 11.01 11.38 16.38
N PRO A 430 12.31 11.04 16.38
CA PRO A 430 13.27 11.73 17.22
C PRO A 430 13.25 13.24 16.95
N PRO A 431 13.39 14.10 17.98
CA PRO A 431 13.58 15.53 17.76
C PRO A 431 14.87 15.75 16.95
N SER A 432 14.80 16.67 15.98
CA SER A 432 15.94 17.08 15.15
C SER A 432 16.94 17.94 15.93
#